data_AF-A0A1D6KU60-F1
#
_entry.id   AF-A0A1D6KU60-F1
#
_cell.length_a   1.000
_cell.length_b   1.000
_cell.length_c   1.000
_cell.angle_alpha   90.00
_cell.angle_beta   90.00
_cell.angle_gamma   90.00
#
_symmetry.space_group_name_H-M   'P 1'
#
loop_
_entity.id
_entity.type
_entity.pdbx_description
1 polymer ?
#
loop_
_entity_poly.entity_id
_entity_poly.type
_entity_poly.pdbx_seq_one_letter_code
_entity_poly.pdbx_strand_id
1 'polypeptide(L)'
;MHHNCPVCFEYLFDSTKDISVLQCGHTIHLECMNEMRAHHHFSCPVCSRSACDMSATWRKLDEEVAATPMPDIYQKHMVWILCNDCSATSSVRFHVLGHKCPACSSYNTRETRAACPRI
;
A
#
# COMPACT_ATOMS: atom_id res chain seq x y z
N MET A 1 -9.42 -12.65 -18.56
CA MET A 1 -9.48 -11.29 -17.98
C MET A 1 -10.58 -11.31 -16.92
N HIS A 2 -10.33 -10.79 -15.71
CA HIS A 2 -11.39 -10.70 -14.71
C HIS A 2 -12.28 -9.52 -15.09
N HIS A 3 -13.49 -9.81 -15.54
CA HIS A 3 -14.45 -8.80 -15.98
C HIS A 3 -15.39 -8.35 -14.85
N ASN A 4 -15.20 -8.87 -13.64
CA ASN A 4 -16.00 -8.54 -12.48
C ASN A 4 -15.22 -7.63 -11.52
N CYS A 5 -15.92 -6.72 -10.86
CA CYS A 5 -15.36 -5.87 -9.85
C CYS A 5 -14.93 -6.74 -8.65
N PRO A 6 -13.68 -6.62 -8.17
CA PRO A 6 -13.17 -7.40 -7.03
C PRO A 6 -13.80 -7.00 -5.68
N VAL A 7 -14.62 -5.95 -5.63
CA VAL A 7 -15.26 -5.47 -4.40
C VAL A 7 -16.69 -6.02 -4.27
N CYS A 8 -17.53 -5.80 -5.28
CA CYS A 8 -18.94 -6.24 -5.26
C CYS A 8 -19.20 -7.52 -6.06
N PHE A 9 -18.20 -8.05 -6.78
CA PHE A 9 -18.28 -9.23 -7.65
C PHE A 9 -19.22 -9.12 -8.86
N GLU A 10 -19.77 -7.94 -9.11
CA GLU A 10 -20.60 -7.66 -10.29
C GLU A 10 -19.77 -7.35 -11.52
N TYR A 11 -20.37 -7.49 -12.71
CA TYR A 11 -19.70 -7.20 -13.98
C TYR A 11 -19.32 -5.71 -14.11
N LEU A 12 -18.10 -5.43 -14.55
CA LEU A 12 -17.55 -4.07 -14.63
C LEU A 12 -18.18 -3.23 -15.73
N PHE A 13 -18.57 -3.85 -16.85
CA PHE A 13 -19.01 -3.12 -18.06
C PHE A 13 -20.53 -3.18 -18.25
N ASP A 14 -21.28 -3.16 -17.15
CA ASP A 14 -22.71 -2.87 -17.21
C ASP A 14 -22.90 -1.38 -17.58
N SER A 15 -23.82 -1.08 -18.51
CA SER A 15 -24.07 0.28 -19.00
C SER A 15 -24.52 1.27 -17.90
N THR A 16 -24.91 0.76 -16.73
CA THR A 16 -25.52 1.54 -15.66
C THR A 16 -24.55 2.02 -14.57
N LYS A 17 -23.37 1.39 -14.43
CA LYS A 17 -22.42 1.70 -13.33
C LYS A 17 -21.12 2.29 -13.89
N ASP A 18 -20.74 3.46 -13.38
CA ASP A 18 -19.45 4.07 -13.71
C ASP A 18 -18.28 3.20 -13.23
N ILE A 19 -17.21 3.22 -14.02
CA ILE A 19 -15.95 2.54 -13.71
C ILE A 19 -14.86 3.54 -13.35
N SER A 20 -13.94 3.11 -12.50
CA SER A 20 -12.75 3.86 -12.11
C SER A 20 -11.50 3.00 -12.32
N VAL A 21 -10.44 3.62 -12.81
CA VAL A 21 -9.12 3.00 -12.97
C VAL A 21 -8.25 3.43 -11.79
N LEU A 22 -7.81 2.46 -10.98
CA LEU A 22 -6.89 2.71 -9.87
C LEU A 22 -5.50 3.09 -10.39
N GLN A 23 -4.64 3.68 -9.54
CA GLN A 23 -3.28 4.05 -9.94
C GLN A 23 -2.43 2.88 -10.48
N CYS A 24 -2.72 1.66 -10.03
CA CYS A 24 -2.05 0.45 -10.50
C CYS A 24 -2.58 -0.08 -11.86
N GLY A 25 -3.61 0.54 -12.42
CA GLY A 25 -4.26 0.15 -13.67
C GLY A 25 -5.42 -0.84 -13.53
N HIS A 26 -5.67 -1.39 -12.34
CA HIS A 26 -6.84 -2.26 -12.12
C HIS A 26 -8.14 -1.44 -12.07
N THR A 27 -9.21 -2.02 -12.61
CA THR A 27 -10.52 -1.39 -12.73
C THR A 27 -11.50 -1.90 -11.68
N ILE A 28 -12.25 -0.98 -11.08
CA ILE A 28 -13.36 -1.25 -10.14
C ILE A 28 -14.53 -0.31 -10.44
N HIS A 29 -15.73 -0.57 -9.92
CA HIS A 29 -16.82 0.42 -10.00
C HIS A 29 -16.45 1.68 -9.20
N LEU A 30 -16.90 2.84 -9.67
CA LEU A 30 -16.69 4.12 -9.00
C LEU A 30 -17.30 4.14 -7.60
N GLU A 31 -18.49 3.58 -7.44
CA GLU A 31 -19.15 3.43 -6.14
C GLU A 31 -18.33 2.58 -5.17
N CYS A 32 -17.83 1.42 -5.62
CA CYS A 32 -16.93 0.59 -4.82
C CYS A 32 -15.62 1.31 -4.46
N MET A 33 -15.08 2.16 -5.34
CA MET A 33 -13.93 2.99 -5.01
C MET A 33 -14.26 4.00 -3.89
N ASN A 34 -15.44 4.61 -3.94
CA ASN A 34 -15.89 5.57 -2.93
C ASN A 34 -16.14 4.88 -1.58
N GLU A 35 -16.75 3.70 -1.57
CA GLU A 35 -16.91 2.88 -0.37
C GLU A 35 -15.56 2.51 0.24
N MET A 36 -14.60 2.04 -0.58
CA MET A 36 -13.24 1.77 -0.12
C MET A 36 -12.62 2.99 0.57
N ARG A 37 -12.76 4.19 -0.01
CA ARG A 37 -12.26 5.44 0.60
C ARG A 37 -12.98 5.77 1.91
N ALA A 38 -14.30 5.61 1.96
CA ALA A 38 -15.10 5.86 3.17
C ALA A 38 -14.69 4.95 4.34
N HIS A 39 -14.25 3.73 4.03
CA HIS A 39 -13.74 2.76 5.01
C HIS A 39 -12.22 2.80 5.19
N HIS A 40 -11.52 3.80 4.64
CA HIS A 40 -10.06 3.97 4.73
C HIS A 40 -9.25 2.79 4.13
N HIS A 41 -9.83 2.06 3.18
CA HIS A 41 -9.17 0.99 2.43
C HIS A 41 -8.52 1.56 1.16
N PHE A 42 -7.27 2.02 1.29
CA PHE A 42 -6.54 2.64 0.18
C PHE A 42 -5.65 1.67 -0.61
N SER A 43 -5.81 0.36 -0.42
CA SER A 43 -5.05 -0.67 -1.16
C SER A 43 -5.92 -1.35 -2.21
N CYS A 44 -5.38 -1.49 -3.42
CA CYS A 44 -6.02 -2.22 -4.51
C CYS A 44 -6.31 -3.67 -4.07
N PRO A 45 -7.55 -4.16 -4.18
CA PRO A 45 -7.90 -5.53 -3.77
C PRO A 45 -7.27 -6.61 -4.67
N VAL A 46 -6.76 -6.24 -5.85
CA VAL A 46 -6.14 -7.18 -6.80
C VAL A 46 -4.63 -7.33 -6.56
N CYS A 47 -3.92 -6.22 -6.34
CA CYS A 47 -2.45 -6.24 -6.28
C CYS A 47 -1.84 -5.53 -5.06
N SER A 48 -2.67 -5.05 -4.12
CA SER A 48 -2.26 -4.37 -2.89
C SER A 48 -1.50 -3.04 -3.05
N ARG A 49 -1.28 -2.56 -4.28
CA ARG A 49 -0.78 -1.19 -4.55
C ARG A 49 -1.76 -0.13 -4.05
N SER A 50 -1.26 1.05 -3.73
CA SER A 50 -2.07 2.20 -3.37
C SER A 50 -3.11 2.49 -4.47
N ALA A 51 -4.37 2.62 -4.07
CA ALA A 51 -5.51 2.79 -4.96
C ALA A 51 -5.60 4.21 -5.53
N CYS A 52 -5.09 5.19 -4.78
CA CYS A 52 -5.04 6.62 -5.11
C CYS A 52 -3.74 7.24 -4.60
N ASP A 53 -3.54 8.55 -4.84
CA ASP A 53 -2.36 9.25 -4.33
C ASP A 53 -2.42 9.32 -2.79
N MET A 54 -1.40 8.76 -2.16
CA MET A 54 -1.24 8.69 -0.71
C MET A 54 -0.10 9.60 -0.21
N SER A 55 0.47 10.44 -1.07
CA SER A 55 1.60 11.33 -0.75
C SER A 55 1.37 12.17 0.51
N ALA A 56 0.18 12.76 0.67
CA ALA A 56 -0.19 13.53 1.84
C ALA A 56 -0.26 12.68 3.11
N THR A 57 -0.74 11.44 3.02
CA THR A 57 -0.79 10.49 4.13
C THR A 57 0.61 10.04 4.54
N TRP A 58 1.49 9.75 3.57
CA TRP A 58 2.89 9.40 3.83
C TRP A 58 3.66 10.52 4.51
N ARG A 59 3.42 11.78 4.12
CA ARG A 59 4.03 12.93 4.80
C ARG A 59 3.59 13.05 6.27
N LYS A 60 2.32 12.77 6.58
CA LYS A 60 1.86 12.76 7.98
C LYS A 60 2.55 11.64 8.77
N LEU A 61 2.70 10.46 8.17
CA LEU A 61 3.44 9.36 8.80
C LEU A 61 4.92 9.68 8.99
N ASP A 62 5.56 10.43 8.09
CA ASP A 62 6.92 10.93 8.29
C ASP A 62 7.01 11.81 9.56
N GLU A 63 6.07 12.73 9.74
CA GLU A 63 5.99 13.62 10.91
C GLU A 63 5.77 12.83 12.21
N GLU A 64 4.86 11.86 12.20
CA GLU A 64 4.59 11.00 13.36
C GLU A 64 5.80 10.14 13.73
N VAL A 65 6.46 9.51 12.74
CA VAL A 65 7.68 8.73 12.93
C VAL A 65 8.80 9.58 13.53
N ALA A 66 8.97 10.82 13.06
CA ALA A 66 9.96 11.74 13.62
C ALA A 66 9.63 12.16 15.06
N ALA A 67 8.34 12.32 15.38
CA ALA A 67 7.87 12.70 16.71
C ALA A 67 7.94 11.55 17.73
N THR A 68 7.97 10.29 17.30
CA THR A 68 8.02 9.11 18.17
C THR A 68 9.32 8.31 18.00
N PRO A 69 10.47 8.77 18.52
CA PRO A 69 11.72 8.02 18.37
C PRO A 69 11.62 6.64 19.04
N MET A 70 12.13 5.61 18.36
CA MET A 70 12.15 4.24 18.90
C MET A 70 13.08 4.11 20.12
N PRO A 71 12.70 3.31 21.14
CA PRO A 71 13.56 2.99 22.27
C PRO A 71 14.91 2.42 21.84
N ASP A 72 15.95 2.64 22.65
CA ASP A 72 17.34 2.27 22.35
C ASP A 72 17.50 0.80 21.92
N ILE A 73 16.74 -0.11 22.54
CA ILE A 73 16.74 -1.54 22.23
C ILE A 73 16.34 -1.86 20.78
N TYR A 74 15.59 -0.97 20.11
CA TYR A 74 15.12 -1.14 18.75
C TYR A 74 15.79 -0.20 17.74
N GLN A 75 16.60 0.77 18.17
CA GLN A 75 17.21 1.76 17.25
C GLN A 75 18.08 1.14 16.14
N LYS A 76 18.71 0.00 16.42
CA LYS A 76 19.54 -0.75 15.46
C LYS A 76 18.81 -1.95 14.85
N HIS A 77 17.55 -2.17 15.21
CA HIS A 77 16.77 -3.28 14.67
C HIS A 77 16.41 -2.98 13.22
N MET A 78 16.82 -3.87 12.31
CA MET A 78 16.60 -3.75 10.88
C MET A 78 15.64 -4.84 10.43
N VAL A 79 14.71 -4.48 9.54
CA VAL A 79 13.76 -5.41 8.94
C VAL A 79 13.81 -5.32 7.43
N TRP A 80 13.55 -6.46 6.78
CA TRP A 80 13.39 -6.53 5.34
C TRP A 80 11.93 -6.24 4.96
N ILE A 81 11.73 -5.34 4.02
CA ILE A 81 10.40 -4.98 3.53
C ILE A 81 10.29 -5.20 2.03
N LEU A 82 9.08 -5.51 1.58
CA LEU A 82 8.66 -5.40 0.18
C LEU A 82 7.69 -4.23 0.08
N CYS A 83 7.96 -3.28 -0.80
CA CYS A 83 7.03 -2.19 -1.10
C CYS A 83 5.96 -2.65 -2.09
N ASN A 84 4.68 -2.51 -1.75
CA ASN A 84 3.61 -2.88 -2.67
C ASN A 84 3.57 -1.95 -3.88
N ASP A 85 3.86 -0.65 -3.69
CA ASP A 85 3.74 0.38 -4.72
C ASP A 85 4.82 0.28 -5.82
N CYS A 86 6.09 0.14 -5.45
CA CYS A 86 7.20 0.05 -6.41
C CYS A 86 7.77 -1.36 -6.57
N SER A 87 7.32 -2.33 -5.76
CA SER A 87 7.79 -3.73 -5.78
C SER A 87 9.27 -3.91 -5.42
N ALA A 88 9.95 -2.87 -4.93
CA ALA A 88 11.31 -2.96 -4.44
C ALA A 88 11.39 -3.63 -3.06
N THR A 89 12.44 -4.42 -2.85
CA THR A 89 12.80 -4.99 -1.56
C THR A 89 13.94 -4.19 -0.95
N SER A 90 13.83 -3.80 0.32
CA SER A 90 14.86 -3.03 1.02
C SER A 90 14.98 -3.43 2.48
N SER A 91 16.17 -3.27 3.06
CA SER A 91 16.38 -3.35 4.50
C SER A 91 16.28 -1.95 5.09
N VAL A 92 15.40 -1.76 6.08
CA VAL A 92 15.13 -0.46 6.71
C VAL A 92 15.11 -0.58 8.22
N ARG A 93 15.27 0.53 8.93
CA ARG A 93 15.13 0.55 10.40
C ARG A 93 13.69 0.23 10.77
N PHE A 94 13.54 -0.63 11.77
CA PHE A 94 12.25 -0.96 12.32
C PHE A 94 11.62 0.26 13.02
N HIS A 95 10.36 0.52 12.73
CA HIS A 95 9.57 1.53 13.42
C HIS A 95 8.14 1.05 13.60
N VAL A 96 7.59 1.19 14.81
CA VAL A 96 6.26 0.65 15.16
C VAL A 96 5.12 1.22 14.31
N LEU A 97 5.23 2.48 13.88
CA LEU A 97 4.23 3.14 13.03
C LEU A 97 4.28 2.72 11.55
N GLY A 98 5.38 2.14 11.09
CA GLY A 98 5.51 1.68 9.70
C GLY A 98 6.88 1.91 9.09
N HIS A 99 7.07 1.29 7.92
CA HIS A 99 8.36 1.21 7.25
C HIS A 99 8.34 1.94 5.92
N LYS A 100 9.09 3.04 5.82
CA LYS A 100 9.19 3.84 4.60
C LYS A 100 10.03 3.14 3.55
N CYS A 101 9.51 3.02 2.33
CA CYS A 101 10.28 2.55 1.19
C CYS A 101 11.29 3.62 0.76
N PRO A 102 12.60 3.32 0.68
CA PRO A 102 13.61 4.28 0.26
C PRO A 102 13.53 4.62 -1.25
N ALA A 103 12.90 3.77 -2.07
CA ALA A 103 12.83 3.97 -3.51
C ALA A 103 11.70 4.92 -3.96
N CYS A 104 10.54 4.88 -3.29
CA CYS A 104 9.36 5.67 -3.68
C CYS A 104 8.72 6.46 -2.53
N SER A 105 9.30 6.43 -1.33
CA SER A 105 8.78 7.10 -0.12
C SER A 105 7.40 6.62 0.38
N SER A 106 6.85 5.55 -0.18
CA SER A 106 5.60 4.96 0.29
C SER A 106 5.78 4.18 1.59
N TYR A 107 4.75 4.20 2.45
CA TYR A 107 4.64 3.32 3.62
C TYR A 107 3.74 2.10 3.37
N ASN A 108 3.22 1.93 2.14
CA ASN A 108 2.50 0.70 1.75
C ASN A 108 3.50 -0.44 1.52
N THR A 109 4.04 -0.96 2.63
CA THR A 109 5.10 -1.95 2.67
C THR A 109 4.69 -3.10 3.59
N ARG A 110 5.24 -4.28 3.35
CA ARG A 110 5.08 -5.44 4.24
C ARG A 110 6.44 -5.97 4.64
N GLU A 111 6.57 -6.35 5.91
CA GLU A 111 7.75 -7.05 6.38
C GLU A 111 7.83 -8.43 5.70
N THR A 112 9.05 -8.81 5.36
CA THR A 112 9.37 -10.10 4.78
C THR A 112 10.40 -10.78 5.68
N ARG A 113 10.27 -12.09 5.88
CA ARG A 113 11.35 -12.86 6.49
C ARG A 113 12.49 -12.79 5.49
N ALA A 114 13.63 -12.23 5.92
CA ALA A 114 14.80 -11.91 5.10
C ALA A 114 14.94 -12.85 3.90
N ALA A 115 15.11 -12.29 2.70
CA ALA A 115 15.54 -13.08 1.55
C ALA A 115 16.87 -13.73 1.93
N CYS A 116 16.84 -15.01 2.31
CA CYS A 116 17.99 -15.86 2.07
C CYS A 116 18.24 -15.74 0.56
N PRO A 117 19.39 -15.21 0.10
CA PRO A 117 19.67 -15.17 -1.32
C PRO A 117 19.54 -16.61 -1.81
N ARG A 118 18.66 -16.82 -2.80
CA ARG A 118 18.50 -18.14 -3.43
C ARG A 118 19.85 -18.51 -4.03
N ILE A 119 20.58 -19.38 -3.33
CA ILE A 119 21.72 -20.16 -3.84
C ILE A 119 21.24 -21.09 -4.95
#